data_AF-Q56521-F1
#
_entry.id   AF-Q56521-F1
#
_cell.length_a   1.000
_cell.length_b   1.000
_cell.length_c   1.000
_cell.angle_alpha   90.00
_cell.angle_beta   90.00
_cell.angle_gamma   90.00
#
_symmetry.space_group_name_H-M   'P 1'
#
loop_
_entity.id
_entity.type
_entity.pdbx_description
1 polymer ?
#
loop_
_entity_poly.entity_id
_entity_poly.type
_entity_poly.pdbx_seq_one_letter_code
_entity_poly.pdbx_strand_id
1 'polypeptide(L)'
;PTKIEESLRTIASHFDDKIKAGAERVIAKYKALTQAVIDKYKPRLAGKKVMLFVGGLRPRHVIGAYEDLGMEVVGTGYEFGHGDDYQRTTHYIKDGTLIYDDVTGYEFEKFVEKVQPDLVGSGIKEKYIFQKMGIP
;
A
#
# COMPACT_ATOMS: atom_id res chain seq x y z
N PRO A 1 -7.41 -1.67 10.83
CA PRO A 1 -6.24 -1.56 9.94
C PRO A 1 -5.37 -0.41 10.44
N THR A 2 -4.05 -0.56 10.46
CA THR A 2 -3.15 0.28 11.25
C THR A 2 -3.33 1.77 10.93
N LYS A 3 -3.34 2.13 9.65
CA LYS A 3 -3.50 3.52 9.19
C LYS A 3 -4.88 4.12 9.46
N ILE A 4 -5.94 3.31 9.51
CA ILE A 4 -7.29 3.79 9.83
C ILE A 4 -7.39 4.14 11.32
N GLU A 5 -6.84 3.31 12.20
CA GLU A 5 -6.83 3.57 13.65
C GLU A 5 -6.03 4.82 13.99
N GLU A 6 -4.83 4.95 13.39
CA GLU A 6 -4.00 6.16 13.48
C GLU A 6 -4.80 7.40 13.02
N SER A 7 -5.41 7.34 11.83
CA SER A 7 -6.17 8.47 11.29
C SER A 7 -7.36 8.86 12.16
N LEU A 8 -8.11 7.89 12.68
CA LEU A 8 -9.25 8.15 13.57
C LEU A 8 -8.81 8.87 14.85
N ARG A 9 -7.71 8.44 15.47
CA ARG A 9 -7.14 9.08 16.67
C ARG A 9 -6.65 10.48 16.36
N THR A 10 -5.92 10.67 15.27
CA THR A 10 -5.42 11.99 14.85
C THR A 10 -6.57 12.95 14.59
N ILE A 11 -7.59 12.55 13.81
CA ILE A 11 -8.77 13.38 13.57
C ILE A 11 -9.45 13.74 14.89
N ALA A 12 -9.71 12.75 15.75
CA ALA A 12 -10.39 12.97 17.02
C ALA A 12 -9.59 13.84 18.01
N SER A 13 -8.25 13.88 17.88
CA SER A 13 -7.39 14.73 18.73
C SER A 13 -7.65 16.22 18.57
N HIS A 14 -8.24 16.64 17.45
CA HIS A 14 -8.60 18.03 17.18
C HIS A 14 -9.95 18.47 17.78
N PHE A 15 -10.65 17.57 18.50
CA PHE A 15 -11.97 17.80 19.07
C PHE A 15 -12.00 17.55 20.59
N ASP A 16 -13.20 17.64 21.18
CA ASP A 16 -13.45 17.42 22.60
C ASP A 16 -13.30 15.95 23.03
N ASP A 17 -13.37 15.72 24.34
CA ASP A 17 -13.21 14.39 24.92
C ASP A 17 -14.34 13.42 24.54
N LYS A 18 -15.52 13.93 24.17
CA LYS A 18 -16.63 13.12 23.66
C LYS A 18 -16.26 12.50 22.31
N ILE A 19 -15.64 13.27 21.42
CA ILE A 19 -15.17 12.78 20.11
C ILE A 19 -13.99 11.83 20.27
N LYS A 20 -13.01 12.14 21.13
CA LYS A 20 -11.88 11.23 21.44
C LYS A 20 -12.37 9.88 21.96
N ALA A 21 -13.28 9.88 22.93
CA ALA A 21 -13.89 8.65 23.43
C ALA A 21 -14.71 7.94 22.35
N GLY A 22 -15.33 8.70 21.42
CA GLY A 22 -16.02 8.15 20.25
C GLY A 22 -15.11 7.36 19.31
N ALA A 23 -13.92 7.89 19.02
CA ALA A 23 -12.94 7.22 18.18
C ALA A 23 -12.53 5.86 18.77
N GLU A 24 -12.21 5.80 20.07
CA GLU A 24 -11.86 4.53 20.72
C GLU A 24 -13.01 3.52 20.74
N ARG A 25 -14.27 3.97 20.91
CA ARG A 25 -15.44 3.08 20.79
C ARG A 25 -15.55 2.48 19.39
N VAL A 26 -15.32 3.27 18.35
CA VAL A 26 -15.35 2.79 16.96
C VAL A 26 -14.20 1.83 16.69
N ILE A 27 -12.98 2.16 17.11
CA ILE A 27 -11.81 1.29 16.96
C ILE A 27 -12.06 -0.06 17.64
N ALA A 28 -12.51 -0.05 18.90
CA ALA A 28 -12.82 -1.27 19.64
C ALA A 28 -13.89 -2.12 18.94
N LYS A 29 -14.95 -1.49 18.41
CA LYS A 29 -16.03 -2.17 17.67
C LYS A 29 -15.51 -2.94 16.44
N TYR A 30 -14.58 -2.37 15.68
CA TYR A 30 -14.10 -2.97 14.42
C TYR A 30 -12.81 -3.79 14.55
N LYS A 31 -12.18 -3.79 15.73
CA LYS A 31 -10.92 -4.50 15.96
C LYS A 31 -11.04 -6.00 15.69
N ALA A 32 -12.05 -6.66 16.25
CA ALA A 32 -12.26 -8.10 16.05
C ALA A 32 -12.52 -8.46 14.59
N LEU A 33 -13.31 -7.63 13.87
CA LEU A 33 -13.58 -7.82 12.45
C LEU A 33 -12.30 -7.73 11.61
N THR A 34 -11.47 -6.72 11.86
CA THR A 34 -10.21 -6.56 11.13
C THR A 34 -9.23 -7.69 11.47
N GLN A 35 -9.11 -8.03 12.76
CA GLN A 35 -8.19 -9.08 13.18
C GLN A 35 -8.55 -10.43 12.54
N ALA A 36 -9.83 -10.77 12.45
CA ALA A 36 -10.27 -11.99 11.75
C ALA A 36 -9.87 -12.01 10.26
N VAL A 37 -9.84 -10.85 9.58
CA VAL A 37 -9.35 -10.74 8.20
C VAL A 37 -7.84 -10.95 8.15
N ILE A 38 -7.08 -10.30 9.05
CA ILE A 38 -5.63 -10.44 9.14
C ILE A 38 -5.26 -11.91 9.43
N ASP A 39 -5.86 -12.53 10.45
CA ASP A 39 -5.59 -13.91 10.85
C ASP A 39 -5.86 -14.90 9.72
N LYS A 40 -6.90 -14.63 8.92
CA LYS A 40 -7.25 -15.47 7.78
C LYS A 40 -6.29 -15.34 6.60
N TYR A 41 -5.84 -14.13 6.28
CA TYR A 41 -5.13 -13.86 5.02
C TYR A 41 -3.64 -13.62 5.16
N LYS A 42 -3.16 -13.06 6.29
CA LYS A 42 -1.73 -12.82 6.53
C LYS A 42 -0.89 -14.09 6.40
N PRO A 43 -1.27 -15.27 6.94
CA PRO A 43 -0.47 -16.49 6.76
C PRO A 43 -0.33 -16.95 5.29
N ARG A 44 -1.21 -16.48 4.40
CA ARG A 44 -1.17 -16.81 2.96
C ARG A 44 -0.34 -15.82 2.14
N LEU A 45 -0.09 -14.64 2.70
CA LEU A 45 0.50 -13.49 2.00
C LEU A 45 1.81 -13.02 2.62
N ALA A 46 2.14 -13.48 3.82
CA ALA A 46 3.35 -13.06 4.52
C ALA A 46 4.60 -13.31 3.67
N GLY A 47 5.45 -12.29 3.56
CA GLY A 47 6.69 -12.29 2.79
C GLY A 47 6.52 -12.11 1.27
N LYS A 48 5.28 -12.00 0.76
CA LYS A 48 5.03 -11.76 -0.66
C LYS A 48 5.42 -10.33 -1.07
N LYS A 49 6.12 -10.22 -2.19
CA LYS A 49 6.64 -8.95 -2.73
C LYS A 49 5.66 -8.32 -3.70
N VAL A 50 5.46 -7.01 -3.57
CA VAL A 50 4.51 -6.24 -4.38
C VAL A 50 5.21 -5.09 -5.08
N MET A 51 4.88 -4.87 -6.35
CA MET A 51 5.21 -3.65 -7.08
C MET A 51 3.95 -2.86 -7.43
N LEU A 52 3.99 -1.53 -7.27
CA LEU A 52 2.83 -0.65 -7.46
C LEU A 52 3.11 0.41 -8.52
N PHE A 53 2.17 0.64 -9.44
CA PHE A 53 2.22 1.78 -10.35
C PHE A 53 0.80 2.30 -10.62
N VAL A 54 0.49 3.51 -10.15
CA VAL A 54 -0.85 4.10 -10.20
C VAL A 54 -0.72 5.63 -10.39
N GLY A 55 -1.81 6.40 -10.35
CA GLY A 55 -1.77 7.87 -10.28
C GLY A 55 -1.23 8.45 -8.96
N GLY A 56 -1.50 9.72 -8.67
CA GLY A 56 -0.82 10.55 -7.65
C GLY A 56 -0.93 10.24 -6.14
N LEU A 57 -1.62 9.17 -5.68
CA LEU A 57 -1.86 8.98 -4.23
C LEU A 57 -1.65 7.55 -3.74
N ARG A 58 -2.33 6.60 -4.37
CA ARG A 58 -2.36 5.20 -3.96
C ARG A 58 -0.99 4.54 -3.87
N PRO A 59 0.03 4.87 -4.69
CA PRO A 59 1.35 4.23 -4.61
C PRO A 59 2.01 4.28 -3.22
N ARG A 60 1.75 5.32 -2.41
CA ARG A 60 2.12 5.34 -0.98
C ARG A 60 0.98 4.93 -0.03
N HIS A 61 -0.25 5.35 -0.33
CA HIS A 61 -1.36 5.26 0.63
C HIS A 61 -1.80 3.83 0.94
N VAL A 62 -1.57 2.88 0.04
CA VAL A 62 -1.98 1.48 0.26
C VAL A 62 -0.89 0.62 0.91
N ILE A 63 0.34 1.14 1.07
CA ILE A 63 1.48 0.36 1.58
C ILE A 63 1.16 -0.26 2.95
N GLY A 64 0.64 0.54 3.89
CA GLY A 64 0.29 0.02 5.22
C GLY A 64 -0.76 -1.10 5.20
N ALA A 65 -1.64 -1.15 4.20
CA ALA A 65 -2.60 -2.24 4.06
C ALA A 65 -1.95 -3.55 3.57
N TYR A 66 -0.93 -3.45 2.71
CA TYR A 66 -0.09 -4.60 2.34
C TYR A 66 0.70 -5.11 3.55
N GLU A 67 1.29 -4.21 4.33
CA GLU A 67 2.08 -4.54 5.52
C GLU A 67 1.23 -5.15 6.64
N ASP A 68 -0.01 -4.69 6.83
CA ASP A 68 -0.97 -5.31 7.76
C ASP A 68 -1.18 -6.80 7.45
N LEU A 69 -1.08 -7.19 6.17
CA LEU A 69 -1.14 -8.58 5.68
C LEU A 69 0.23 -9.26 5.55
N GLY A 70 1.31 -8.62 6.03
CA GLY A 70 2.67 -9.16 6.00
C GLY A 70 3.35 -9.16 4.63
N MET A 71 2.79 -8.47 3.65
CA MET A 71 3.41 -8.29 2.33
C MET A 71 4.44 -7.16 2.35
N GLU A 72 5.34 -7.15 1.36
CA GLU A 72 6.40 -6.14 1.24
C GLU A 72 6.28 -5.39 -0.08
N VAL A 73 6.12 -4.06 -0.01
CA VAL A 73 6.15 -3.21 -1.21
C VAL A 73 7.59 -2.91 -1.58
N VAL A 74 8.10 -3.60 -2.60
CA VAL A 74 9.50 -3.53 -3.05
C VAL A 74 9.72 -2.58 -4.23
N GLY A 75 8.63 -2.13 -4.87
CA GLY A 75 8.66 -1.07 -5.87
C GLY A 75 7.36 -0.26 -5.85
N THR A 76 7.45 1.05 -6.03
CA THR A 76 6.27 1.91 -6.09
C THR A 76 6.50 3.12 -7.00
N GLY A 77 5.46 3.60 -7.67
CA GLY A 77 5.60 4.76 -8.53
C GLY A 77 4.30 5.38 -8.98
N TYR A 78 4.43 6.57 -9.55
CA TYR A 78 3.32 7.45 -9.87
C TYR A 78 3.29 7.81 -11.35
N GLU A 79 2.09 7.86 -11.95
CA GLU A 79 1.88 8.40 -13.31
C GLU A 79 2.07 9.93 -13.35
N PHE A 80 1.71 10.62 -12.28
CA PHE A 80 1.68 12.09 -12.23
C PHE A 80 1.91 12.63 -10.80
N GLY A 81 2.80 11.99 -10.05
CA GLY A 81 3.14 12.43 -8.69
C GLY A 81 3.94 13.74 -8.73
N HIS A 82 3.78 14.60 -7.73
CA HIS A 82 4.61 15.81 -7.59
C HIS A 82 5.69 15.62 -6.51
N GLY A 83 6.63 16.56 -6.44
CA GLY A 83 7.76 16.48 -5.51
C GLY A 83 7.36 16.26 -4.04
N ASP A 84 6.23 16.82 -3.60
CA ASP A 84 5.72 16.62 -2.24
C ASP A 84 5.11 15.23 -2.02
N ASP A 85 4.54 14.60 -3.05
CA ASP A 85 4.12 13.19 -2.99
C ASP A 85 5.33 12.26 -2.80
N TYR A 86 6.43 12.52 -3.52
CA TYR A 86 7.67 11.76 -3.38
C TYR A 86 8.28 11.92 -1.99
N GLN A 87 8.35 13.15 -1.47
CA GLN A 87 8.79 13.41 -0.10
C GLN A 87 7.99 12.60 0.91
N ARG A 88 6.65 12.62 0.80
CA ARG A 88 5.78 11.83 1.70
C ARG A 88 5.98 10.34 1.55
N THR A 89 6.27 9.86 0.34
CA THR A 89 6.45 8.43 0.05
C THR A 89 7.61 7.83 0.84
N THR A 90 8.68 8.60 1.08
CA THR A 90 9.84 8.14 1.85
C THR A 90 9.49 7.69 3.28
N HIS A 91 8.39 8.16 3.86
CA HIS A 91 7.93 7.73 5.18
C HIS A 91 7.19 6.38 5.20
N TYR A 92 6.85 5.83 4.03
CA TYR A 92 6.09 4.59 3.91
C TYR A 92 6.92 3.42 3.38
N ILE A 93 8.04 3.68 2.72
CA ILE A 93 8.84 2.65 2.05
C ILE A 93 10.05 2.26 2.89
N LYS A 94 10.58 1.06 2.65
CA LYS A 94 11.82 0.58 3.29
C LYS A 94 13.03 0.99 2.44
N ASP A 95 14.22 0.96 3.05
CA ASP A 95 15.47 1.13 2.32
C ASP A 95 15.61 0.08 1.21
N GLY A 96 16.01 0.52 0.02
CA GLY A 96 16.16 -0.34 -1.15
C GLY A 96 14.88 -0.57 -1.97
N THR A 97 13.74 0.02 -1.59
CA THR A 97 12.53 0.03 -2.45
C THR A 97 12.78 0.86 -3.71
N LEU A 98 12.47 0.30 -4.89
CA LEU A 98 12.56 1.00 -6.17
C LEU A 98 11.45 2.06 -6.30
N ILE A 99 11.80 3.28 -6.71
CA ILE A 99 10.84 4.36 -7.01
C ILE A 99 10.94 4.73 -8.49
N TYR A 100 9.80 4.89 -9.15
CA TYR A 100 9.71 5.34 -10.54
C TYR A 100 8.61 6.39 -10.74
N ASP A 101 8.89 7.40 -11.56
CA ASP A 101 7.98 8.48 -11.96
C ASP A 101 7.72 8.36 -13.45
N ASP A 102 6.46 8.49 -13.87
CA ASP A 102 6.03 8.37 -15.28
C ASP A 102 6.69 7.18 -16.00
N VAL A 103 6.68 6.01 -15.35
CA VAL A 103 7.43 4.84 -15.83
C VAL A 103 6.91 4.43 -17.21
N THR A 104 7.83 4.25 -18.15
CA THR A 104 7.45 3.75 -19.47
C THR A 104 7.08 2.26 -19.38
N GLY A 105 6.28 1.78 -20.34
CA GLY A 105 5.93 0.37 -20.40
C GLY A 105 7.15 -0.56 -20.47
N TYR A 106 8.19 -0.15 -21.21
CA TYR A 106 9.44 -0.89 -21.32
C TYR A 106 10.20 -0.99 -20.00
N GLU A 107 10.38 0.14 -19.30
CA GLU A 107 11.06 0.17 -18.01
C GLU A 107 10.31 -0.69 -16.99
N PHE A 108 8.98 -0.56 -16.95
CA PHE A 108 8.19 -1.30 -15.97
C PHE A 108 8.26 -2.81 -16.20
N GLU A 109 8.20 -3.26 -17.46
CA GLU A 109 8.41 -4.66 -17.82
C GLU A 109 9.80 -5.15 -17.37
N LYS A 110 10.87 -4.37 -17.63
CA LYS A 110 12.24 -4.75 -17.24
C LYS A 110 12.46 -4.74 -15.73
N PHE A 111 11.85 -3.83 -15.00
CA PHE A 111 11.90 -3.84 -13.55
C PHE A 111 11.19 -5.07 -12.99
N VAL A 112 9.99 -5.39 -13.48
CA VAL A 112 9.25 -6.58 -13.05
C VAL A 112 10.00 -7.87 -13.39
N GLU A 113 10.60 -7.98 -14.59
CA GLU A 113 11.47 -9.10 -14.97
C GLU A 113 12.65 -9.27 -14.00
N LYS A 114 13.29 -8.17 -13.57
CA LYS A 114 14.46 -8.24 -12.71
C LYS A 114 14.12 -8.48 -11.24
N VAL A 115 13.07 -7.82 -10.75
CA VAL A 115 12.65 -7.86 -9.34
C VAL A 115 11.89 -9.14 -9.02
N GLN A 116 11.16 -9.70 -9.99
CA GLN A 116 10.30 -10.89 -9.83
C GLN A 116 9.33 -10.75 -8.64
N PRO A 117 8.42 -9.75 -8.67
CA PRO A 117 7.41 -9.60 -7.61
C PRO A 117 6.38 -10.74 -7.65
N ASP A 118 5.74 -11.00 -6.51
CA ASP A 118 4.65 -11.97 -6.42
C ASP A 118 3.29 -11.37 -6.86
N LEU A 119 3.18 -10.04 -6.92
CA LEU A 119 1.96 -9.30 -7.28
C LEU A 119 2.33 -7.95 -7.88
N VAL A 120 1.63 -7.55 -8.95
CA VAL A 120 1.70 -6.19 -9.50
C VAL A 120 0.36 -5.48 -9.37
N GLY A 121 0.34 -4.39 -8.61
CA GLY A 121 -0.82 -3.51 -8.48
C GLY A 121 -0.73 -2.32 -9.41
N SER A 122 -1.44 -2.34 -10.53
CA SER A 122 -1.44 -1.24 -11.50
C SER A 122 -2.79 -1.03 -12.20
N GLY A 123 -2.80 -0.35 -13.35
CA GLY A 123 -3.97 -0.01 -14.14
C GLY A 123 -4.39 -1.10 -15.13
N ILE A 124 -5.43 -0.80 -15.91
CA ILE A 124 -6.01 -1.75 -16.87
C ILE A 124 -5.09 -2.01 -18.07
N LYS A 125 -4.27 -1.03 -18.46
CA LYS A 125 -3.36 -1.15 -19.60
C LYS A 125 -2.21 -2.11 -19.26
N GLU A 126 -1.81 -2.14 -18.00
CA GLU A 126 -0.71 -2.93 -17.47
C GLU A 126 -1.15 -4.36 -17.11
N LYS A 127 -2.40 -4.54 -16.67
CA LYS A 127 -2.96 -5.82 -16.20
C LYS A 127 -2.63 -7.03 -17.08
N TYR A 128 -2.94 -6.96 -18.38
CA TYR A 128 -2.83 -8.13 -19.25
C TYR A 128 -1.39 -8.46 -19.64
N ILE A 129 -0.47 -7.51 -19.50
CA ILE A 129 0.97 -7.72 -19.73
C ILE A 129 1.47 -8.67 -18.65
N PHE A 130 1.30 -8.30 -17.37
CA PHE A 130 1.81 -9.09 -16.24
C PHE A 130 1.09 -10.42 -16.06
N GLN A 131 -0.21 -10.49 -16.35
CA GLN A 131 -0.93 -11.77 -16.36
C GLN A 131 -0.35 -12.75 -17.40
N LYS A 132 0.07 -12.28 -18.57
CA LYS A 132 0.73 -13.12 -19.58
C LYS A 132 2.15 -13.52 -19.19
N MET A 133 2.80 -12.73 -18.34
CA MET A 133 4.08 -13.08 -17.71
C MET A 133 3.91 -14.04 -16.52
N GLY A 134 2.68 -14.42 -16.17
CA GLY A 134 2.39 -15.31 -15.04
C GLY A 134 2.47 -14.64 -13.67
N ILE A 135 2.43 -13.31 -13.63
CA ILE A 135 2.48 -12.51 -12.41
C ILE A 135 1.06 -12.04 -12.06
N PRO A 136 0.55 -12.36 -10.86
CA PRO A 136 -0.75 -11.90 -10.36
C PRO A 136 -0.93 -10.38 -10.41
#